data_AF-A0A5M8A1S8-F1
#
_entry.id   AF-A0A5M8A1S8-F1
#
_cell.length_a   1.000
_cell.length_b   1.000
_cell.length_c   1.000
_cell.angle_alpha   90.00
_cell.angle_beta   90.00
_cell.angle_gamma   90.00
#
_symmetry.space_group_name_H-M   'P 1'
#
loop_
_entity.id
_entity.type
_entity.pdbx_description
1 polymer ?
#
loop_
_entity_poly.entity_id
_entity_poly.type
_entity_poly.pdbx_seq_one_letter_code
_entity_poly.pdbx_strand_id
1 'polypeptide(L)'
;MKYVKTLAIMAALAATPAAFAAGSMDGMDMKGMDMKPSAETKQAPHPVAAEVKKIDAKAGKVTLKHGPIENLGMSAMTMAFPVKDRASLKDFKEGDAVTAVFDTVDGKPTVVDMQRK
;
A
#
# COMPACT_ATOMS: atom_id res chain seq x y z
N MET A 1 3.16 30.76 -18.01
CA MET A 1 4.50 30.50 -18.58
C MET A 1 4.60 28.98 -18.73
N LYS A 2 4.05 28.31 -19.76
CA LYS A 2 4.46 28.17 -21.17
C LYS A 2 5.95 27.82 -21.35
N TYR A 3 6.22 26.95 -22.34
CA TYR A 3 7.48 26.41 -22.87
C TYR A 3 7.83 24.99 -22.40
N VAL A 4 8.26 24.03 -23.23
CA VAL A 4 8.40 23.92 -24.69
C VAL A 4 8.48 22.42 -25.02
N LYS A 5 8.04 22.08 -26.22
CA LYS A 5 7.93 20.78 -26.87
C LYS A 5 9.30 20.40 -27.48
N THR A 6 9.81 19.20 -27.25
CA THR A 6 10.91 18.64 -28.06
C THR A 6 10.61 17.21 -28.44
N LEU A 7 10.48 17.02 -29.75
CA LEU A 7 10.16 15.81 -30.48
C LEU A 7 11.44 15.51 -31.28
N ALA A 8 12.04 14.34 -31.09
CA ALA A 8 13.16 13.89 -31.92
C ALA A 8 12.93 12.43 -32.32
N ILE A 9 12.89 12.24 -33.64
CA ILE A 9 12.74 11.01 -34.41
C ILE A 9 14.13 10.54 -34.83
N MET A 10 14.41 9.22 -34.74
CA MET A 10 15.25 8.45 -35.68
C MET A 10 15.08 6.96 -35.34
N ALA A 11 14.49 6.13 -36.22
CA ALA A 11 15.12 5.42 -37.36
C ALA A 11 16.09 4.31 -36.88
N ALA A 12 16.11 3.06 -37.34
CA ALA A 12 15.41 2.33 -38.40
C ALA A 12 15.59 0.80 -38.18
N LEU A 13 14.95 0.03 -39.07
CA LEU A 13 14.79 -1.42 -39.19
C LEU A 13 16.05 -2.31 -39.03
N ALA A 14 15.83 -3.54 -38.54
CA ALA A 14 16.30 -4.77 -39.21
C ALA A 14 15.43 -5.98 -38.79
N ALA A 15 14.94 -6.72 -39.78
CA ALA A 15 14.24 -8.00 -39.65
C ALA A 15 15.16 -9.13 -40.16
N THR A 16 15.11 -10.33 -39.56
CA THR A 16 15.04 -11.67 -40.21
C THR A 16 15.20 -12.82 -39.18
N PRO A 17 14.75 -14.07 -39.51
CA PRO A 17 14.15 -15.04 -38.57
C PRO A 17 14.96 -16.35 -38.37
N ALA A 18 14.31 -17.33 -37.71
CA ALA A 18 14.68 -18.75 -37.44
C ALA A 18 15.20 -18.99 -36.00
N ALA A 19 14.78 -20.02 -35.27
CA ALA A 19 14.26 -21.31 -35.67
C ALA A 19 13.23 -21.85 -34.69
N PHE A 20 12.20 -22.52 -35.23
CA PHE A 20 11.41 -23.50 -34.52
C PHE A 20 12.32 -24.68 -34.15
N ALA A 21 12.55 -24.90 -32.86
CA ALA A 21 13.00 -26.18 -32.35
C ALA A 21 11.82 -26.79 -31.59
N ALA A 22 11.16 -27.76 -32.24
CA ALA A 22 10.24 -28.67 -31.61
C ALA A 22 11.00 -29.49 -30.57
N GLY A 23 10.91 -29.08 -29.31
CA GLY A 23 11.17 -29.94 -28.16
C GLY A 23 9.84 -30.37 -27.61
N SER A 24 9.45 -31.62 -27.84
CA SER A 24 8.32 -32.25 -27.15
C SER A 24 8.59 -32.21 -25.65
N MET A 25 7.93 -31.31 -24.92
CA MET A 25 7.73 -31.45 -23.48
C MET A 25 6.41 -32.18 -23.27
N ASP A 26 6.51 -33.49 -23.38
CA ASP A 26 5.61 -34.44 -22.77
C ASP A 26 5.61 -34.18 -21.24
N GLY A 27 4.43 -34.16 -20.61
CA GLY A 27 4.31 -34.02 -19.16
C GLY A 27 3.88 -32.63 -18.67
N MET A 28 2.72 -32.17 -19.13
CA MET A 28 1.99 -31.08 -18.49
C MET A 28 1.27 -31.61 -17.24
N ASP A 29 2.05 -31.93 -16.21
CA ASP A 29 1.55 -32.26 -14.87
C ASP A 29 2.10 -31.24 -13.87
N MET A 30 1.62 -29.99 -13.94
CA MET A 30 1.63 -29.11 -12.77
C MET A 30 0.46 -29.49 -11.85
N LYS A 31 0.53 -30.71 -11.31
CA LYS A 31 -0.30 -31.14 -10.18
C LYS A 31 0.31 -30.54 -8.92
N GLY A 32 -0.34 -29.50 -8.38
CA GLY A 32 -0.09 -29.04 -7.00
C GLY A 32 0.62 -27.69 -6.84
N MET A 33 0.60 -26.81 -7.83
CA MET A 33 0.76 -25.38 -7.53
C MET A 33 -0.62 -24.81 -7.22
N ASP A 34 -1.17 -25.25 -6.09
CA ASP A 34 -2.21 -24.50 -5.37
C ASP A 34 -1.58 -23.15 -4.98
N MET A 35 -1.46 -22.24 -5.94
CA MET A 35 -1.68 -20.83 -5.67
C MET A 35 -3.14 -20.74 -5.20
N LYS A 36 -3.36 -21.17 -3.96
CA LYS A 36 -4.31 -20.51 -3.10
C LYS A 36 -3.98 -19.04 -3.34
N PRO A 37 -4.90 -18.19 -3.84
CA PRO A 37 -4.72 -16.79 -3.51
C PRO A 37 -4.47 -16.84 -2.02
N SER A 38 -3.38 -16.25 -1.56
CA SER A 38 -3.36 -15.73 -0.21
C SER A 38 -4.57 -14.81 -0.19
N ALA A 39 -5.74 -15.39 0.09
CA ALA A 39 -6.77 -14.76 0.83
C ALA A 39 -6.02 -14.43 2.11
N GLU A 40 -5.36 -13.26 2.07
CA GLU A 40 -5.39 -12.33 3.17
C GLU A 40 -6.83 -12.41 3.64
N THR A 41 -7.07 -13.29 4.62
CA THR A 41 -8.26 -13.27 5.42
C THR A 41 -8.25 -11.83 5.90
N LYS A 42 -9.03 -10.96 5.25
CA LYS A 42 -9.14 -9.55 5.63
C LYS A 42 -9.71 -9.60 7.03
N GLN A 43 -8.82 -9.71 8.01
CA GLN A 43 -9.18 -9.69 9.41
C GLN A 43 -9.95 -8.40 9.60
N ALA A 44 -11.01 -8.45 10.39
CA ALA A 44 -11.77 -7.25 10.67
C ALA A 44 -10.80 -6.15 11.17
N PRO A 45 -10.98 -4.89 10.75
CA PRO A 45 -10.23 -3.79 11.32
C PRO A 45 -10.32 -3.85 12.83
N HIS A 46 -9.18 -3.86 13.49
CA HIS A 46 -9.10 -3.90 14.95
C HIS A 46 -8.32 -2.69 15.47
N PRO A 47 -8.54 -2.30 16.73
CA PRO A 47 -7.78 -1.22 17.35
C PRO A 47 -6.31 -1.64 17.49
N VAL A 48 -5.41 -0.89 16.87
CA VAL A 48 -3.95 -1.10 16.92
C VAL A 48 -3.32 0.00 17.76
N ALA A 49 -2.46 -0.38 18.72
CA ALA A 49 -1.70 0.59 19.50
C ALA A 49 -0.72 1.36 18.59
N ALA A 50 -0.72 2.68 18.71
CA ALA A 50 0.15 3.56 17.95
C ALA A 50 0.62 4.77 18.77
N GLU A 51 1.72 5.37 18.35
CA GLU A 51 2.22 6.63 18.91
C GLU A 51 2.25 7.69 17.81
N VAL A 52 1.70 8.86 18.09
CA VAL A 52 1.70 9.99 17.17
C VAL A 52 3.11 10.55 17.07
N LYS A 53 3.73 10.41 15.90
CA LYS A 53 5.05 10.99 15.62
C LYS A 53 4.97 12.38 15.02
N LYS A 54 3.99 12.61 14.14
CA LYS A 54 3.81 13.89 13.45
C LYS A 54 2.37 14.05 12.97
N ILE A 55 1.86 15.27 12.98
CA ILE A 55 0.52 15.59 12.47
C ILE A 55 0.63 16.58 11.31
N ASP A 56 0.18 16.17 10.12
CA ASP A 56 0.09 17.01 8.94
C ASP A 56 -1.38 17.38 8.65
N ALA A 57 -1.92 18.29 9.46
CA ALA A 57 -3.31 18.74 9.36
C ALA A 57 -3.64 19.35 7.98
N LYS A 58 -2.67 19.98 7.31
CA LYS A 58 -2.83 20.52 5.95
C LYS A 58 -3.05 19.44 4.90
N ALA A 59 -2.34 18.31 5.03
CA ALA A 59 -2.47 17.18 4.12
C ALA A 59 -3.55 16.18 4.56
N GLY A 60 -4.06 16.31 5.79
CA GLY A 60 -4.98 15.35 6.40
C GLY A 60 -4.32 14.01 6.67
N LYS A 61 -3.05 14.02 7.08
CA LYS A 61 -2.25 12.81 7.36
C LYS A 61 -1.67 12.87 8.76
N VAL A 62 -1.46 11.69 9.35
CA VAL A 62 -0.78 11.52 10.63
C VAL A 62 0.31 10.47 10.47
N THR A 63 1.52 10.80 10.92
CA THR A 63 2.61 9.84 11.03
C THR A 63 2.47 9.13 12.36
N LEU A 64 2.22 7.84 12.30
CA LEU A 64 2.02 6.98 13.45
C LEU A 64 3.12 5.92 13.48
N LYS A 65 3.73 5.74 14.65
CA LYS A 65 4.47 4.52 14.96
C LYS A 65 3.47 3.48 15.43
N HIS A 66 3.00 2.64 14.52
CA HIS A 66 1.96 1.67 14.79
C HIS A 66 2.54 0.29 15.14
N GLY A 67 1.79 -0.49 15.91
CA GLY A 67 2.00 -1.92 16.09
C GLY A 67 1.66 -2.72 14.82
N PRO A 68 1.72 -4.06 14.87
CA PRO A 68 1.33 -4.89 13.73
C PRO A 68 -0.15 -4.65 13.37
N ILE A 69 -0.42 -4.43 12.08
CA ILE A 69 -1.76 -4.29 11.51
C ILE A 69 -2.03 -5.53 10.67
N GLU A 70 -2.65 -6.53 11.29
CA GLU A 70 -2.83 -7.84 10.65
C GLU A 70 -3.78 -7.78 9.43
N ASN A 71 -4.80 -6.92 9.48
CA ASN A 71 -5.79 -6.78 8.41
C ASN A 71 -5.23 -6.15 7.13
N LEU A 72 -4.07 -5.50 7.21
CA LEU A 72 -3.34 -4.92 6.07
C LEU A 72 -2.01 -5.64 5.81
N GLY A 73 -1.71 -6.73 6.54
CA GLY A 73 -0.44 -7.44 6.45
C GLY A 73 0.79 -6.58 6.79
N MET A 74 0.61 -5.49 7.56
CA MET A 74 1.71 -4.58 7.90
C MET A 74 2.32 -4.91 9.26
N SER A 75 3.64 -5.08 9.31
CA SER A 75 4.37 -5.20 10.58
C SER A 75 4.44 -3.85 11.33
N ALA A 76 4.88 -3.87 12.59
CA ALA A 76 5.07 -2.65 13.36
C ALA A 76 6.10 -1.72 12.68
N MET A 77 5.66 -0.54 12.26
CA MET A 77 6.52 0.44 11.57
C MET A 77 6.03 1.87 11.81
N THR A 78 6.79 2.84 11.33
CA THR A 78 6.41 4.26 11.38
C THR A 78 6.07 4.73 9.98
N MET A 79 4.80 5.08 9.75
CA MET A 79 4.31 5.48 8.44
C MET A 79 3.25 6.58 8.56
N ALA A 80 3.12 7.39 7.51
CA ALA A 80 2.11 8.44 7.41
C ALA A 80 0.84 7.88 6.76
N PHE A 81 -0.25 7.88 7.52
CA PHE A 81 -1.57 7.46 7.04
C PHE A 81 -2.49 8.66 6.87
N PRO A 82 -3.31 8.70 5.80
CA PRO A 82 -4.44 9.61 5.77
C PRO A 82 -5.44 9.24 6.87
N VAL A 83 -6.13 10.25 7.39
CA VAL A 83 -7.25 10.04 8.31
C VAL A 83 -8.57 10.26 7.58
N LYS A 84 -9.60 9.52 7.96
CA LYS A 84 -10.96 9.70 7.45
C LYS A 84 -11.55 11.04 7.90
N ASP A 85 -11.35 11.39 9.18
CA ASP A 85 -11.75 12.68 9.74
C ASP A 85 -10.51 13.54 10.05
N ARG A 86 -10.33 14.60 9.26
CA ARG A 86 -9.21 15.54 9.43
C ARG A 86 -9.39 16.48 10.63
N ALA A 87 -10.62 16.72 11.07
CA ALA A 87 -10.89 17.57 12.22
C ALA A 87 -10.42 16.88 13.51
N SER A 88 -10.55 15.55 13.59
CA SER A 88 -10.06 14.75 14.72
C SER A 88 -8.57 14.92 14.98
N LEU A 89 -7.75 15.25 13.97
CA LEU A 89 -6.31 15.49 14.16
C LEU A 89 -5.99 16.63 15.13
N LYS A 90 -6.92 17.57 15.35
CA LYS A 90 -6.73 18.70 16.25
C LYS A 90 -6.75 18.29 17.72
N ASP A 91 -7.34 17.13 18.02
CA ASP A 91 -7.47 16.61 19.39
C ASP A 91 -6.22 15.83 19.85
N PHE A 92 -5.25 15.65 18.97
CA PHE A 92 -4.02 14.91 19.22
C PHE A 92 -2.79 15.80 19.08
N LYS A 93 -1.71 15.40 19.73
CA LYS A 93 -0.40 16.04 19.59
C LYS A 93 0.71 15.00 19.34
N GLU A 94 1.84 15.47 18.85
CA GLU A 94 3.04 14.67 18.73
C GLU A 94 3.46 14.13 20.11
N GLY A 95 3.80 12.84 20.16
CA GLY A 95 4.10 12.08 21.38
C GLY A 95 2.89 11.41 22.04
N ASP A 96 1.66 11.60 21.56
CA ASP A 96 0.49 10.93 22.16
C ASP A 96 0.48 9.43 21.87
N ALA A 97 0.22 8.64 22.92
CA ALA A 97 -0.16 7.25 22.79
C ALA A 97 -1.64 7.17 22.43
N VAL A 98 -1.94 6.50 21.33
CA VAL A 98 -3.28 6.35 20.78
C VAL A 98 -3.55 4.89 20.41
N THR A 99 -4.81 4.57 20.25
CA THR A 99 -5.26 3.34 19.59
C THR A 99 -5.94 3.76 18.30
N ALA A 100 -5.45 3.27 17.16
CA ALA A 100 -5.93 3.63 15.84
C ALA A 100 -6.48 2.39 15.13
N VAL A 101 -7.63 2.53 14.47
CA VAL A 101 -8.21 1.51 13.60
C VAL A 101 -7.85 1.85 12.16
N PHE A 102 -7.20 0.91 11.49
CA PHE A 102 -6.75 1.04 10.11
C PHE A 102 -7.66 0.23 9.19
N ASP A 103 -8.18 0.85 8.15
CA ASP A 103 -9.00 0.19 7.15
C ASP A 103 -8.63 0.65 5.73
N THR A 104 -9.03 -0.11 4.73
CA THR A 104 -8.81 0.23 3.33
C THR A 104 -9.98 1.07 2.82
N VAL A 105 -9.76 2.37 2.67
CA VAL A 105 -10.73 3.30 2.07
C VAL A 105 -10.23 3.65 0.68
N ASP A 106 -11.06 3.43 -0.35
CA ASP A 106 -10.70 3.65 -1.77
C ASP A 106 -9.42 2.92 -2.20
N GLY A 107 -9.19 1.71 -1.67
CA GLY A 107 -7.99 0.93 -1.96
C GLY A 107 -6.72 1.43 -1.27
N LYS A 108 -6.82 2.35 -0.30
CA LYS A 108 -5.69 2.94 0.43
C LYS A 108 -5.83 2.74 1.95
N PRO A 109 -4.74 2.40 2.65
CA PRO A 109 -4.76 2.26 4.09
C PRO A 109 -5.00 3.62 4.75
N THR A 110 -6.07 3.72 5.52
CA THR A 110 -6.58 4.96 6.10
C THR A 110 -6.96 4.72 7.55
N VAL A 111 -6.65 5.66 8.42
CA VAL A 111 -7.10 5.64 9.81
C VAL A 111 -8.58 6.05 9.83
N VAL A 112 -9.44 5.10 10.16
CA VAL A 112 -10.90 5.32 10.21
C VAL A 112 -11.38 5.74 11.59
N ASP A 113 -10.65 5.36 12.63
CA ASP A 113 -10.92 5.74 14.01
C ASP A 113 -9.60 5.90 14.78
N MET A 114 -9.54 6.86 15.70
CA MET A 114 -8.36 7.09 16.53
C MET A 114 -8.80 7.59 17.90
N GLN A 115 -8.29 6.96 18.96
CA GLN A 115 -8.64 7.28 20.33
C GLN A 115 -7.37 7.43 21.17
N ARG A 116 -7.32 8.42 22.06
CA ARG A 116 -6.23 8.55 23.02
C ARG A 116 -6.30 7.41 24.05
N LYS A 117 -5.14 6.87 24.39
CA LYS A 117 -5.00 5.91 25.48
C LYS A 117 -4.97 6.62 26.84
#